data_AF-A0A9W4GNL8-F1
#
_entry.id   AF-A0A9W4GNL8-F1
#
_cell.length_a   1.000
_cell.length_b   1.000
_cell.length_c   1.000
_cell.angle_alpha   90.00
_cell.angle_beta   90.00
_cell.angle_gamma   90.00
#
_symmetry.space_group_name_H-M   'P 1'
#
loop_
_entity.id
_entity.type
_entity.pdbx_description
1 polymer ?
#
loop_
_entity_poly.entity_id
_entity_poly.type
_entity_poly.pdbx_seq_one_letter_code
_entity_poly.pdbx_strand_id
1 'polypeptide(L)'
;MDHGLGDVAGKVTTLKRNRQLSLIAVLVTLLSALGIVFLTQGSAQAHGVAMSPGSRTYLCYQDAKTSTGALVPTNPACAAAVAQSGTTPLYNWFAVLDSNAAGRTSGYVPDGTLCSAGNKSPYDFSSYNAARDDWPRTHLTSGSTIQLQYSNWAQHPGTFHIYVTKPGWSPTTPLAWADLDAIGTSTNPPAVGSPGTDGGHYYWDQALPSGRTGNALLFIQWVRSDSNENFFSCSDIAFDGGHGEVTGIHNGSTTPPTSQPPTSEPPTSQPPTSQPPTSTPPTSQPPTSMPPVDGACMAMYSVTNSWSGGFQASVEVMNHGTTPSSHWTVTWKPGDGTQISSLWNGVLTTSGGNASVANAAYNGTIAPDGNTTFGFTANSSSGITLPNGSITCTFS
;
A
#
# COMPACT_ATOMS: atom_id res chain seq x y z
N MET A 1 -30.51 1.89 89.43
CA MET A 1 -29.10 2.24 89.18
C MET A 1 -28.82 1.89 87.74
N ASP A 2 -28.18 2.85 87.07
CA ASP A 2 -27.99 3.03 85.63
C ASP A 2 -27.06 1.99 84.98
N HIS A 3 -26.90 2.08 83.65
CA HIS A 3 -26.00 1.37 82.71
C HIS A 3 -26.71 0.34 81.79
N GLY A 4 -26.73 0.43 80.46
CA GLY A 4 -26.15 1.41 79.53
C GLY A 4 -26.63 1.09 78.11
N LEU A 5 -27.23 2.06 77.42
CA LEU A 5 -27.47 2.03 75.98
C LEU A 5 -26.17 2.43 75.26
N GLY A 6 -25.55 1.46 74.60
CA GLY A 6 -24.47 1.74 73.65
C GLY A 6 -24.06 0.45 72.99
N ASP A 7 -24.52 0.24 71.75
CA ASP A 7 -23.69 -0.25 70.62
C ASP A 7 -24.55 -0.73 69.42
N VAL A 8 -25.39 0.15 68.86
CA VAL A 8 -26.12 -0.17 67.60
C VAL A 8 -25.95 0.90 66.52
N ALA A 9 -25.63 2.15 66.91
CA ALA A 9 -25.42 3.24 65.97
C ALA A 9 -24.09 3.13 65.17
N GLY A 10 -23.08 2.41 65.69
CA GLY A 10 -21.76 2.31 65.06
C GLY A 10 -21.69 1.35 63.86
N LYS A 11 -22.51 0.29 63.82
CA LYS A 11 -22.45 -0.74 62.76
C LYS A 11 -23.21 -0.36 61.48
N VAL A 12 -24.27 0.44 61.58
CA VAL A 12 -25.13 0.81 60.44
C VAL A 12 -24.45 1.85 59.54
N THR A 13 -23.67 2.77 60.12
CA THR A 13 -22.92 3.82 59.39
C THR A 13 -21.75 3.24 58.58
N THR A 14 -21.05 2.23 59.09
CA THR A 14 -19.93 1.58 58.40
C THR A 14 -20.38 0.76 57.18
N LEU A 15 -21.52 0.07 57.29
CA LEU A 15 -22.09 -0.70 56.17
C LEU A 15 -22.59 0.19 55.03
N LYS A 16 -23.21 1.35 55.33
CA LYS A 16 -23.64 2.31 54.30
C LYS A 16 -22.44 2.94 53.58
N ARG A 17 -21.39 3.31 54.33
CA ARG A 17 -20.17 3.90 53.77
C ARG A 17 -19.40 2.91 52.88
N ASN A 18 -19.34 1.64 53.26
CA ASN A 18 -18.69 0.60 52.44
C ASN A 18 -19.48 0.28 51.16
N ARG A 19 -20.82 0.26 51.20
CA ARG A 19 -21.64 0.04 49.99
C ARG A 19 -21.58 1.22 49.01
N GLN A 20 -21.48 2.46 49.50
CA GLN A 20 -21.31 3.63 48.63
C GLN A 20 -19.90 3.71 48.02
N LEU A 21 -18.86 3.35 48.77
CA LEU A 21 -17.49 3.25 48.24
C LEU A 21 -17.37 2.13 47.19
N SER A 22 -18.04 0.98 47.37
CA SER A 22 -18.06 -0.09 46.36
C SER A 22 -18.85 0.29 45.09
N LEU A 23 -19.97 1.01 45.22
CA LEU A 23 -20.72 1.50 44.05
C LEU A 23 -19.98 2.58 43.27
N ILE A 24 -19.27 3.50 43.95
CA ILE A 24 -18.41 4.50 43.31
C ILE A 24 -17.20 3.82 42.65
N ALA A 25 -16.58 2.82 43.28
CA ALA A 25 -15.48 2.07 42.68
C ALA A 25 -15.90 1.28 41.43
N VAL A 26 -17.10 0.69 41.42
CA VAL A 26 -17.68 -0.01 40.26
C VAL A 26 -18.07 0.97 39.14
N LEU A 27 -18.60 2.16 39.47
CA LEU A 27 -18.91 3.17 38.46
C LEU A 27 -17.64 3.78 37.85
N VAL A 28 -16.60 4.03 38.66
CA VAL A 28 -15.30 4.55 38.19
C VAL A 28 -14.60 3.52 37.32
N THR A 29 -14.67 2.22 37.65
CA THR A 29 -14.11 1.14 36.80
C THR A 29 -14.92 0.93 35.51
N LEU A 30 -16.26 1.05 35.53
CA LEU A 30 -17.08 0.99 34.32
C LEU A 30 -16.91 2.22 33.42
N LEU A 31 -16.75 3.42 33.99
CA LEU A 31 -16.49 4.66 33.22
C LEU A 31 -15.06 4.73 32.69
N SER A 32 -14.07 4.18 33.39
CA SER A 32 -12.71 4.02 32.85
C SER A 32 -12.63 2.87 31.83
N ALA A 33 -13.40 1.80 31.98
CA ALA A 33 -13.52 0.75 30.96
C ALA A 33 -14.27 1.23 29.69
N LEU A 34 -15.29 2.11 29.82
CA LEU A 34 -15.91 2.75 28.64
C LEU A 34 -15.05 3.88 28.04
N GLY A 35 -14.26 4.59 28.86
CA GLY A 35 -13.35 5.65 28.39
C GLY A 35 -12.12 5.13 27.65
N ILE A 36 -11.73 3.86 27.85
CA ILE A 36 -10.59 3.23 27.18
C ILE A 36 -10.97 2.58 25.83
N VAL A 37 -12.27 2.40 25.53
CA VAL A 37 -12.73 1.76 24.29
C VAL A 37 -12.82 2.73 23.08
N PHE A 38 -12.57 4.04 23.28
CA PHE A 38 -12.68 5.04 22.19
C PHE A 38 -11.38 5.72 21.77
N LEU A 39 -10.19 5.25 22.18
CA LEU A 39 -8.92 5.96 21.88
C LEU A 39 -7.84 5.15 21.17
N THR A 40 -8.16 4.05 20.49
CA THR A 40 -7.22 3.40 19.57
C THR A 40 -7.94 2.88 18.33
N GLN A 41 -8.41 3.78 17.47
CA GLN A 41 -8.46 3.47 16.04
C GLN A 41 -7.10 3.87 15.48
N GLY A 42 -6.11 2.99 15.66
CA GLY A 42 -4.93 3.03 14.84
C GLY A 42 -5.36 2.73 13.40
N SER A 43 -4.86 3.52 12.45
CA SER A 43 -5.16 3.31 11.04
C SER A 43 -4.40 2.05 10.60
N ALA A 44 -5.09 0.94 10.38
CA ALA A 44 -4.50 -0.20 9.69
C ALA A 44 -4.15 0.26 8.27
N GLN A 45 -2.86 0.31 7.90
CA GLN A 45 -2.40 0.67 6.54
C GLN A 45 -1.99 -0.55 5.71
N ALA A 46 -2.77 -0.84 4.68
CA ALA A 46 -2.45 -1.68 3.55
C ALA A 46 -1.65 -0.87 2.54
N HIS A 47 -1.05 -1.53 1.57
CA HIS A 47 -0.14 -0.85 0.65
C HIS A 47 -0.08 -1.63 -0.65
N GLY A 48 -0.49 -0.96 -1.73
CA GLY A 48 -0.37 -1.46 -3.07
C GLY A 48 -1.11 -0.58 -4.07
N VAL A 49 -0.57 -0.52 -5.28
CA VAL A 49 -1.22 0.01 -6.48
C VAL A 49 -0.92 -0.95 -7.63
N ALA A 50 -1.55 -0.74 -8.79
CA ALA A 50 -1.30 -1.57 -9.96
C ALA A 50 0.17 -1.48 -10.41
N MET A 51 0.76 -2.64 -10.71
CA MET A 51 2.09 -2.81 -11.30
C MET A 51 2.02 -3.16 -12.78
N SER A 52 0.94 -3.84 -13.21
CA SER A 52 0.63 -4.12 -14.61
C SER A 52 -0.89 -4.21 -14.82
N PRO A 53 -1.50 -3.36 -15.67
CA PRO A 53 -0.96 -2.11 -16.22
C PRO A 53 -0.52 -1.17 -15.10
N GLY A 54 0.71 -0.66 -15.17
CA GLY A 54 1.33 0.08 -14.07
C GLY A 54 0.60 1.40 -13.76
N SER A 55 0.42 1.68 -12.47
CA SER A 55 -0.17 2.95 -12.01
C SER A 55 0.76 4.14 -12.22
N ARG A 56 0.23 5.36 -12.20
CA ARG A 56 1.02 6.60 -12.31
C ARG A 56 2.16 6.65 -11.29
N THR A 57 1.87 6.39 -10.01
CA THR A 57 2.89 6.42 -8.94
C THR A 57 3.95 5.34 -9.18
N TYR A 58 3.55 4.12 -9.53
CA TYR A 58 4.48 3.03 -9.81
C TYR A 58 5.34 3.27 -11.05
N LEU A 59 4.76 3.68 -12.18
CA LEU A 59 5.51 3.93 -13.40
C LEU A 59 6.41 5.16 -13.28
N CYS A 60 5.99 6.20 -12.57
CA CYS A 60 6.88 7.32 -12.27
C CYS A 60 8.01 6.94 -11.30
N TYR A 61 7.77 6.01 -10.37
CA TYR A 61 8.84 5.44 -9.55
C TYR A 61 9.84 4.70 -10.44
N GLN A 62 9.36 3.84 -11.35
CA GLN A 62 10.23 3.11 -12.27
C GLN A 62 10.99 4.02 -13.25
N ASP A 63 10.37 5.09 -13.75
CA ASP A 63 11.02 6.11 -14.58
C ASP A 63 12.11 6.87 -13.81
N ALA A 64 11.85 7.19 -12.54
CA ALA A 64 12.74 8.01 -11.74
C ALA A 64 13.90 7.23 -11.11
N LYS A 65 13.80 5.91 -10.95
CA LYS A 65 14.83 5.08 -10.32
C LYS A 65 16.18 5.22 -11.00
N THR A 66 17.16 5.68 -10.22
CA THR A 66 18.58 5.61 -10.57
C THR A 66 19.28 4.52 -9.77
N SER A 67 20.49 4.14 -10.19
CA SER A 67 21.31 3.16 -9.46
C SER A 67 21.73 3.62 -8.06
N THR A 68 21.63 4.91 -7.76
CA THR A 68 22.07 5.54 -6.50
C THR A 68 20.92 5.77 -5.51
N GLY A 69 19.71 5.29 -5.83
CA GLY A 69 18.51 5.47 -5.02
C GLY A 69 17.88 6.86 -5.12
N ALA A 70 18.52 7.80 -5.83
CA ALA A 70 17.90 9.07 -6.18
C ALA A 70 16.75 8.84 -7.18
N LEU A 71 15.65 9.59 -7.02
CA LEU A 71 14.54 9.60 -7.96
C LEU A 71 14.62 10.85 -8.85
N VAL A 72 15.00 10.63 -10.11
CA VAL A 72 15.16 11.65 -11.14
C VAL A 72 14.28 11.29 -12.33
N PRO A 73 12.99 11.67 -12.34
CA PRO A 73 12.09 11.34 -13.44
C PRO A 73 12.54 12.01 -14.74
N THR A 74 12.38 11.29 -15.85
CA THR A 74 12.63 11.80 -17.20
C THR A 74 11.33 12.08 -17.96
N ASN A 75 10.25 11.38 -17.60
CA ASN A 75 8.93 11.66 -18.12
C ASN A 75 8.45 13.06 -17.66
N PRO A 76 7.92 13.90 -18.56
CA PRO A 76 7.51 15.26 -18.21
C PRO A 76 6.38 15.33 -17.17
N ALA A 77 5.41 14.40 -17.21
CA ALA A 77 4.33 14.34 -16.22
C ALA A 77 4.87 13.89 -14.86
N CYS A 78 5.75 12.89 -14.82
CA CYS A 78 6.41 12.46 -13.58
C CYS A 78 7.30 13.56 -12.99
N ALA A 79 8.05 14.28 -13.83
CA ALA A 79 8.86 15.41 -13.40
C ALA A 79 8.02 16.56 -12.84
N ALA A 80 6.89 16.87 -13.49
CA ALA A 80 5.93 17.84 -12.96
C ALA A 80 5.32 17.38 -11.62
N ALA A 81 5.00 16.09 -11.49
CA ALA A 81 4.47 15.52 -10.25
C ALA A 81 5.46 15.65 -9.08
N VAL A 82 6.73 15.33 -9.33
CA VAL A 82 7.81 15.48 -8.34
C VAL A 82 8.08 16.96 -8.03
N ALA A 83 8.02 17.84 -9.01
CA ALA A 83 8.22 19.28 -8.78
C ALA A 83 7.13 19.88 -7.87
N GLN A 84 5.90 19.37 -7.95
CA GLN A 84 4.78 19.83 -7.12
C GLN A 84 4.75 19.16 -5.73
N SER A 85 4.80 17.83 -5.68
CA SER A 85 4.54 17.06 -4.46
C SER A 85 5.78 16.46 -3.81
N GLY A 86 6.97 16.77 -4.35
CA GLY A 86 8.23 16.19 -3.93
C GLY A 86 8.37 14.72 -4.35
N THR A 87 9.44 14.08 -3.90
CA THR A 87 9.74 12.68 -4.23
C THR A 87 9.11 11.67 -3.28
N THR A 88 8.65 12.10 -2.08
CA THR A 88 8.03 11.22 -1.07
C THR A 88 6.93 10.31 -1.63
N PRO A 89 6.01 10.80 -2.49
CA PRO A 89 5.00 9.94 -3.13
C PRO A 89 5.59 8.78 -3.94
N LEU A 90 6.76 8.96 -4.57
CA LEU A 90 7.39 7.91 -5.36
C LEU A 90 8.13 6.88 -4.50
N TYR A 91 8.64 7.23 -3.32
CA TYR A 91 9.17 6.22 -2.38
C TYR A 91 8.05 5.42 -1.72
N ASN A 92 6.88 6.03 -1.59
CA ASN A 92 5.67 5.43 -1.04
C ASN A 92 4.65 5.18 -2.15
N TRP A 93 5.09 4.79 -3.34
CA TRP A 93 4.26 4.68 -4.55
C TRP A 93 3.04 3.77 -4.38
N PHE A 94 3.11 2.85 -3.41
CA PHE A 94 2.08 1.90 -2.99
C PHE A 94 1.06 2.48 -1.98
N ALA A 95 1.26 3.67 -1.44
CA ALA A 95 0.50 4.22 -0.29
C ALA A 95 -0.62 5.20 -0.67
N VAL A 96 -1.19 5.06 -1.87
CA VAL A 96 -2.32 5.89 -2.33
C VAL A 96 -3.61 5.39 -1.67
N LEU A 97 -3.86 5.84 -0.45
CA LEU A 97 -4.86 5.26 0.44
C LEU A 97 -5.79 6.29 1.09
N ASP A 98 -6.94 5.81 1.54
CA ASP A 98 -7.80 6.50 2.51
C ASP A 98 -8.26 5.50 3.56
N SER A 99 -7.78 5.69 4.80
CA SER A 99 -8.06 4.82 5.96
C SER A 99 -9.54 4.76 6.33
N ASN A 100 -10.36 5.68 5.84
CA ASN A 100 -11.77 5.78 6.17
C ASN A 100 -12.69 5.52 4.98
N ALA A 101 -12.20 5.18 3.79
CA ALA A 101 -13.04 5.10 2.60
C ALA A 101 -14.21 4.11 2.74
N ALA A 102 -13.99 2.95 3.35
CA ALA A 102 -15.00 1.93 3.67
C ALA A 102 -15.85 1.52 2.46
N GLY A 103 -15.24 1.43 1.28
CA GLY A 103 -15.90 1.09 0.02
C GLY A 103 -16.69 2.24 -0.63
N ARG A 104 -16.66 3.44 -0.05
CA ARG A 104 -17.37 4.62 -0.59
C ARG A 104 -16.67 5.14 -1.85
N THR A 105 -17.48 5.64 -2.78
CA THR A 105 -17.05 6.09 -4.10
C THR A 105 -17.51 7.54 -4.35
N SER A 106 -18.41 7.75 -5.31
CA SER A 106 -19.01 9.03 -5.64
C SER A 106 -19.74 9.63 -4.43
N GLY A 107 -19.63 10.94 -4.28
CA GLY A 107 -20.14 11.68 -3.12
C GLY A 107 -19.24 11.64 -1.89
N TYR A 108 -18.19 10.81 -1.88
CA TYR A 108 -17.20 10.74 -0.79
C TYR A 108 -15.77 11.04 -1.26
N VAL A 109 -15.30 10.36 -2.32
CA VAL A 109 -14.07 10.74 -3.04
C VAL A 109 -14.47 11.76 -4.10
N PRO A 110 -14.03 13.03 -4.00
CA PRO A 110 -14.40 14.05 -4.98
C PRO A 110 -13.92 13.72 -6.39
N ASP A 111 -14.70 14.12 -7.40
CA ASP A 111 -14.24 14.09 -8.79
C ASP A 111 -12.94 14.90 -8.94
N GLY A 112 -12.06 14.45 -9.83
CA GLY A 112 -10.73 15.01 -10.05
C GLY A 112 -9.69 14.62 -9.00
N THR A 113 -10.05 13.79 -8.00
CA THR A 113 -9.12 13.42 -6.91
C THR A 113 -8.93 11.91 -6.73
N LEU A 114 -9.49 11.11 -7.65
CA LEU A 114 -9.50 9.64 -7.56
C LEU A 114 -8.07 9.07 -7.51
N CYS A 115 -7.13 9.60 -8.28
CA CYS A 115 -5.75 9.13 -8.35
C CYS A 115 -4.89 9.50 -7.12
N SER A 116 -5.49 10.21 -6.16
CA SER A 116 -4.87 10.64 -4.90
C SER A 116 -5.66 10.18 -3.67
N ALA A 117 -6.58 9.22 -3.84
CA ALA A 117 -7.50 8.79 -2.78
C ALA A 117 -8.27 9.96 -2.13
N GLY A 118 -8.70 10.95 -2.92
CA GLY A 118 -9.39 12.11 -2.38
C GLY A 118 -8.51 13.10 -1.62
N ASN A 119 -7.19 13.06 -1.83
CA ASN A 119 -6.16 13.77 -1.06
C ASN A 119 -6.22 13.46 0.45
N LYS A 120 -6.60 12.22 0.82
CA LYS A 120 -6.72 11.77 2.21
C LYS A 120 -5.59 10.86 2.68
N SER A 121 -4.66 10.52 1.78
CA SER A 121 -3.47 9.76 2.13
C SER A 121 -2.56 10.56 3.07
N PRO A 122 -1.73 9.91 3.90
CA PRO A 122 -0.65 10.56 4.66
C PRO A 122 0.37 11.32 3.78
N TYR A 123 0.41 11.06 2.48
CA TYR A 123 1.30 11.74 1.53
C TYR A 123 0.54 12.60 0.52
N ASP A 124 1.21 13.64 0.04
CA ASP A 124 0.69 14.47 -1.03
C ASP A 124 0.76 13.75 -2.38
N PHE A 125 -0.30 13.02 -2.74
CA PHE A 125 -0.48 12.47 -4.09
C PHE A 125 -1.26 13.41 -5.02
N SER A 126 -1.47 14.68 -4.64
CA SER A 126 -2.38 15.58 -5.38
C SER A 126 -1.94 15.81 -6.84
N SER A 127 -0.63 15.82 -7.09
CA SER A 127 -0.05 16.03 -8.43
C SER A 127 -0.29 14.86 -9.39
N TYR A 128 -0.59 13.65 -8.88
CA TYR A 128 -0.95 12.49 -9.69
C TYR A 128 -2.37 12.55 -10.24
N ASN A 129 -3.17 13.54 -9.84
CA ASN A 129 -4.47 13.81 -10.47
C ASN A 129 -4.37 14.64 -11.75
N ALA A 130 -3.18 15.18 -12.08
CA ALA A 130 -3.05 16.14 -13.18
C ALA A 130 -3.57 15.55 -14.51
N ALA A 131 -4.45 16.31 -15.16
CA ALA A 131 -5.06 15.94 -16.43
C ALA A 131 -4.07 16.26 -17.57
N ARG A 132 -3.31 15.25 -17.98
CA ARG A 132 -2.23 15.33 -18.97
C ARG A 132 -2.23 14.08 -19.85
N ASP A 133 -1.80 14.22 -21.09
CA ASP A 133 -1.74 13.13 -22.07
C ASP A 133 -0.35 12.48 -22.22
N ASP A 134 0.64 12.97 -21.45
CA ASP A 134 2.05 12.57 -21.48
C ASP A 134 2.51 11.75 -20.26
N TRP A 135 1.58 11.26 -19.44
CA TRP A 135 1.88 10.23 -18.43
C TRP A 135 2.45 8.96 -19.08
N PRO A 136 3.34 8.22 -18.40
CA PRO A 136 3.73 6.88 -18.84
C PRO A 136 2.50 5.99 -19.00
N ARG A 137 2.46 5.16 -20.03
CA ARG A 137 1.28 4.34 -20.33
C ARG A 137 1.58 2.93 -20.77
N THR A 138 0.62 2.05 -20.51
CA THR A 138 0.63 0.66 -21.00
C THR A 138 -0.23 0.53 -22.27
N HIS A 139 0.33 -0.11 -23.30
CA HIS A 139 -0.32 -0.36 -24.59
C HIS A 139 -1.07 -1.69 -24.56
N LEU A 140 -2.35 -1.69 -24.92
CA LEU A 140 -3.28 -2.80 -24.74
C LEU A 140 -4.13 -3.04 -25.99
N THR A 141 -4.66 -4.26 -26.08
CA THR A 141 -5.56 -4.69 -27.15
C THR A 141 -7.00 -4.65 -26.64
N SER A 142 -7.88 -3.92 -27.34
CA SER A 142 -9.30 -3.88 -27.03
C SER A 142 -9.92 -5.28 -27.15
N GLY A 143 -10.71 -5.71 -26.15
CA GLY A 143 -11.36 -7.02 -26.12
C GLY A 143 -10.45 -8.20 -25.74
N SER A 144 -9.17 -7.97 -25.45
CA SER A 144 -8.28 -9.02 -24.96
C SER A 144 -8.47 -9.28 -23.45
N THR A 145 -7.92 -10.38 -22.96
CA THR A 145 -7.71 -10.61 -21.53
C THR A 145 -6.27 -10.25 -21.19
N ILE A 146 -6.06 -9.56 -20.08
CA ILE A 146 -4.73 -9.24 -19.55
C ILE A 146 -4.55 -9.89 -18.18
N GLN A 147 -3.31 -10.19 -17.81
CA GLN A 147 -2.99 -10.52 -16.44
C GLN A 147 -2.70 -9.22 -15.68
N LEU A 148 -3.59 -8.87 -14.76
CA LEU A 148 -3.43 -7.72 -13.88
C LEU A 148 -2.49 -8.11 -12.73
N GLN A 149 -1.50 -7.27 -12.45
CA GLN A 149 -0.61 -7.40 -11.29
C GLN A 149 -0.78 -6.19 -10.38
N TYR A 150 -1.05 -6.44 -9.10
CA TYR A 150 -1.25 -5.40 -8.09
C TYR A 150 -0.30 -5.63 -6.92
N SER A 151 0.47 -4.61 -6.53
CA SER A 151 1.50 -4.78 -5.50
C SER A 151 0.92 -5.33 -4.19
N ASN A 152 1.61 -6.30 -3.60
CA ASN A 152 1.30 -6.84 -2.28
C ASN A 152 2.25 -6.29 -1.20
N TRP A 153 2.73 -5.04 -1.36
CA TRP A 153 3.72 -4.43 -0.46
C TRP A 153 3.35 -4.63 1.02
N ALA A 154 2.07 -4.43 1.36
CA ALA A 154 1.47 -5.05 2.53
C ALA A 154 0.25 -5.87 2.07
N GLN A 155 0.24 -7.17 2.38
CA GLN A 155 -0.79 -8.09 1.94
C GLN A 155 -1.98 -8.09 2.90
N HIS A 156 -3.18 -7.83 2.37
CA HIS A 156 -4.44 -7.79 3.12
C HIS A 156 -5.56 -8.55 2.39
N PRO A 157 -6.62 -8.99 3.08
CA PRO A 157 -7.80 -9.53 2.43
C PRO A 157 -8.70 -8.41 1.90
N GLY A 158 -9.40 -8.64 0.79
CA GLY A 158 -10.34 -7.67 0.23
C GLY A 158 -10.73 -7.92 -1.21
N THR A 159 -11.45 -6.95 -1.77
CA THR A 159 -11.95 -6.95 -3.13
C THR A 159 -11.35 -5.80 -3.93
N PHE A 160 -10.76 -6.10 -5.07
CA PHE A 160 -10.31 -5.16 -6.07
C PHE A 160 -11.46 -4.88 -7.02
N HIS A 161 -11.91 -3.62 -7.10
CA HIS A 161 -12.93 -3.16 -8.03
C HIS A 161 -12.25 -2.49 -9.22
N ILE A 162 -12.47 -2.99 -10.43
CA ILE A 162 -11.75 -2.58 -11.63
C ILE A 162 -12.69 -1.78 -12.54
N TYR A 163 -12.21 -0.61 -12.95
CA TYR A 163 -12.91 0.32 -13.81
C TYR A 163 -12.04 0.74 -14.98
N VAL A 164 -12.65 1.10 -16.09
CA VAL A 164 -11.99 1.77 -17.22
C VAL A 164 -12.83 2.98 -17.59
N THR A 165 -12.18 4.09 -17.99
CA THR A 165 -12.92 5.27 -18.45
C THR A 165 -13.86 4.97 -19.61
N LYS A 166 -14.90 5.75 -19.84
CA LYS A 166 -15.88 5.58 -20.92
C LYS A 166 -15.29 5.98 -22.27
N PRO A 167 -15.80 5.45 -23.39
CA PRO A 167 -15.45 5.96 -24.71
C PRO A 167 -15.65 7.48 -24.81
N GLY A 168 -14.68 8.18 -25.38
CA GLY A 168 -14.71 9.64 -25.53
C GLY A 168 -14.10 10.43 -24.36
N TRP A 169 -13.79 9.80 -23.23
CA TRP A 169 -12.96 10.43 -22.19
C TRP A 169 -11.55 10.73 -22.71
N SER A 170 -10.97 11.84 -22.27
CA SER A 170 -9.61 12.26 -22.62
C SER A 170 -8.75 12.39 -21.36
N PRO A 171 -7.46 12.01 -21.40
CA PRO A 171 -6.56 12.17 -20.26
C PRO A 171 -6.26 13.64 -19.91
N THR A 172 -6.60 14.58 -20.80
CA THR A 172 -6.56 16.04 -20.53
C THR A 172 -7.80 16.58 -19.82
N THR A 173 -8.75 15.71 -19.45
CA THR A 173 -9.91 16.04 -18.61
C THR A 173 -9.70 15.46 -17.20
N PRO A 174 -9.94 16.23 -16.12
CA PRO A 174 -9.92 15.68 -14.76
C PRO A 174 -10.87 14.47 -14.63
N LEU A 175 -10.37 13.36 -14.10
CA LEU A 175 -11.13 12.12 -13.97
C LEU A 175 -12.27 12.26 -12.95
N ALA A 176 -13.51 11.99 -13.35
CA ALA A 176 -14.68 11.91 -12.50
C ALA A 176 -15.22 10.48 -12.37
N TRP A 177 -15.98 10.19 -11.32
CA TRP A 177 -16.69 8.91 -11.17
C TRP A 177 -17.65 8.63 -12.32
N ALA A 178 -18.27 9.70 -12.87
CA ALA A 178 -19.16 9.59 -14.01
C ALA A 178 -18.45 9.15 -15.30
N ASP A 179 -17.13 9.27 -15.36
CA ASP A 179 -16.32 8.85 -16.50
C ASP A 179 -16.00 7.35 -16.49
N LEU A 180 -16.30 6.61 -15.42
CA LEU A 180 -15.85 5.23 -15.24
C LEU A 180 -16.96 4.21 -15.54
N ASP A 181 -16.60 3.15 -16.26
CA ASP A 181 -17.37 1.91 -16.37
C ASP A 181 -16.70 0.82 -15.53
N ALA A 182 -17.47 0.12 -14.69
CA ALA A 182 -17.00 -1.06 -13.97
C ALA A 182 -16.84 -2.23 -14.94
N ILE A 183 -15.67 -2.89 -14.94
CA ILE A 183 -15.36 -4.00 -15.86
C ILE A 183 -15.09 -5.33 -15.13
N GLY A 184 -15.01 -5.32 -13.81
CA GLY A 184 -14.83 -6.55 -13.04
C GLY A 184 -14.52 -6.32 -11.57
N THR A 185 -14.46 -7.42 -10.83
CA THR A 185 -13.96 -7.48 -9.45
C THR A 185 -13.12 -8.71 -9.25
N SER A 186 -12.11 -8.65 -8.39
CA SER A 186 -11.35 -9.80 -7.93
C SER A 186 -11.30 -9.79 -6.41
N THR A 187 -11.70 -10.89 -5.75
CA THR A 187 -11.70 -10.99 -4.29
C THR A 187 -10.66 -12.00 -3.84
N ASN A 188 -9.73 -11.56 -2.98
CA ASN A 188 -8.61 -12.36 -2.48
C ASN A 188 -7.87 -13.15 -3.59
N PRO A 189 -7.42 -12.48 -4.68
CA PRO A 189 -6.62 -13.13 -5.71
C PRO A 189 -5.36 -13.80 -5.12
N PRO A 190 -4.81 -14.81 -5.79
CA PRO A 190 -3.52 -15.37 -5.42
C PRO A 190 -2.43 -14.30 -5.51
N ALA A 191 -1.35 -14.51 -4.76
CA ALA A 191 -0.17 -13.64 -4.75
C ALA A 191 1.11 -14.44 -4.96
N VAL A 192 2.12 -13.81 -5.55
CA VAL A 192 3.47 -14.32 -5.73
C VAL A 192 4.48 -13.29 -5.23
N GLY A 193 5.60 -13.78 -4.71
CA GLY A 193 6.58 -12.95 -4.01
C GLY A 193 6.13 -12.58 -2.60
N SER A 194 7.10 -12.50 -1.67
CA SER A 194 6.82 -12.15 -0.28
C SER A 194 6.36 -10.69 -0.18
N PRO A 195 5.44 -10.35 0.73
CA PRO A 195 5.08 -8.96 1.02
C PRO A 195 6.32 -8.11 1.35
N GLY A 196 6.30 -6.83 0.97
CA GLY A 196 7.40 -5.88 1.19
C GLY A 196 8.64 -6.10 0.31
N THR A 197 8.57 -6.98 -0.70
CA THR A 197 9.68 -7.24 -1.64
C THR A 197 9.44 -6.58 -2.99
N ASP A 198 10.54 -6.24 -3.66
CA ASP A 198 10.50 -5.81 -5.06
C ASP A 198 9.90 -6.93 -5.92
N GLY A 199 8.81 -6.63 -6.63
CA GLY A 199 8.14 -7.58 -7.52
C GLY A 199 7.06 -8.45 -6.86
N GLY A 200 6.85 -8.36 -5.54
CA GLY A 200 5.71 -9.02 -4.89
C GLY A 200 4.36 -8.45 -5.36
N HIS A 201 3.43 -9.31 -5.78
CA HIS A 201 2.12 -8.88 -6.28
C HIS A 201 1.03 -9.95 -6.18
N TYR A 202 -0.21 -9.48 -6.06
CA TYR A 202 -1.40 -10.22 -6.45
C TYR A 202 -1.52 -10.31 -7.97
N TYR A 203 -2.11 -11.39 -8.47
CA TYR A 203 -2.37 -11.53 -9.91
C TYR A 203 -3.72 -12.18 -10.21
N TRP A 204 -4.35 -11.74 -11.30
CA TRP A 204 -5.56 -12.36 -11.86
C TRP A 204 -5.76 -11.96 -13.32
N ASP A 205 -6.56 -12.75 -14.04
CA ASP A 205 -6.94 -12.42 -15.41
C ASP A 205 -8.13 -11.43 -15.41
N GLN A 206 -8.00 -10.36 -16.18
CA GLN A 206 -9.03 -9.33 -16.37
C GLN A 206 -9.37 -9.19 -17.85
N ALA A 207 -10.62 -9.46 -18.20
CA ALA A 207 -11.13 -9.19 -19.55
C ALA A 207 -11.29 -7.67 -19.76
N LEU A 208 -10.78 -7.17 -20.89
CA LEU A 208 -10.94 -5.78 -21.29
C LEU A 208 -12.18 -5.60 -22.17
N PRO A 209 -12.88 -4.45 -22.09
CA PRO A 209 -14.00 -4.16 -22.98
C PRO A 209 -13.53 -4.13 -24.45
N SER A 210 -14.38 -4.64 -25.34
CA SER A 210 -14.18 -4.56 -26.79
C SER A 210 -14.67 -3.22 -27.35
N GLY A 211 -14.33 -2.92 -28.62
CA GLY A 211 -14.74 -1.68 -29.29
C GLY A 211 -14.08 -0.41 -28.74
N ARG A 212 -12.96 -0.54 -28.00
CA ARG A 212 -12.21 0.59 -27.44
C ARG A 212 -11.06 0.98 -28.35
N THR A 213 -10.74 2.27 -28.42
CA THR A 213 -9.58 2.79 -29.16
C THR A 213 -8.97 3.99 -28.42
N GLY A 214 -7.68 4.21 -28.63
CA GLY A 214 -6.98 5.40 -28.13
C GLY A 214 -6.74 5.39 -26.61
N ASN A 215 -6.42 6.57 -26.08
CA ASN A 215 -6.06 6.73 -24.67
C ASN A 215 -7.25 6.49 -23.76
N ALA A 216 -7.01 5.81 -22.64
CA ALA A 216 -7.96 5.59 -21.58
C ALA A 216 -7.22 5.53 -20.23
N LEU A 217 -7.97 5.37 -19.15
CA LEU A 217 -7.42 5.17 -17.82
C LEU A 217 -8.12 3.96 -17.19
N LEU A 218 -7.31 3.07 -16.63
CA LEU A 218 -7.76 1.96 -15.79
C LEU A 218 -7.66 2.39 -14.32
N PHE A 219 -8.77 2.35 -13.62
CA PHE A 219 -8.86 2.72 -12.21
C PHE A 219 -9.18 1.48 -11.38
N ILE A 220 -8.47 1.30 -10.26
CA ILE A 220 -8.73 0.22 -9.32
C ILE A 220 -8.93 0.81 -7.94
N GLN A 221 -10.03 0.42 -7.29
CA GLN A 221 -10.22 0.60 -5.86
C GLN A 221 -10.09 -0.74 -5.15
N TRP A 222 -9.10 -0.88 -4.27
CA TRP A 222 -8.99 -2.05 -3.41
C TRP A 222 -9.70 -1.77 -2.08
N VAL A 223 -10.79 -2.50 -1.84
CA VAL A 223 -11.59 -2.41 -0.62
C VAL A 223 -11.21 -3.57 0.30
N ARG A 224 -10.55 -3.25 1.42
CA ARG A 224 -10.21 -4.25 2.43
C ARG A 224 -11.45 -4.81 3.10
N SER A 225 -11.39 -6.08 3.49
CA SER A 225 -12.47 -6.74 4.25
C SER A 225 -12.25 -6.72 5.76
N ASP A 226 -11.06 -6.32 6.20
CA ASP A 226 -10.62 -6.31 7.60
C ASP A 226 -10.39 -4.89 8.16
N SER A 227 -10.61 -3.85 7.35
CA SER A 227 -10.45 -2.43 7.71
C SER A 227 -11.38 -1.55 6.87
N ASN A 228 -11.61 -0.31 7.32
CA ASN A 228 -12.25 0.74 6.51
C ASN A 228 -11.31 1.29 5.42
N GLU A 229 -10.04 0.94 5.44
CA GLU A 229 -9.08 1.50 4.52
C GLU A 229 -9.24 0.96 3.09
N ASN A 230 -9.10 1.85 2.10
CA ASN A 230 -9.04 1.46 0.69
C ASN A 230 -7.82 2.05 -0.02
N PHE A 231 -7.43 1.44 -1.14
CA PHE A 231 -6.36 1.90 -2.04
C PHE A 231 -6.93 2.33 -3.37
N PHE A 232 -6.27 3.29 -3.98
CA PHE A 232 -6.71 3.92 -5.21
C PHE A 232 -5.56 3.93 -6.21
N SER A 233 -5.78 3.30 -7.36
CA SER A 233 -4.75 3.15 -8.39
C SER A 233 -5.28 3.67 -9.72
N CYS A 234 -4.54 4.57 -10.37
CA CYS A 234 -4.80 5.05 -11.73
C CYS A 234 -3.66 4.62 -12.65
N SER A 235 -3.99 3.90 -13.72
CA SER A 235 -3.03 3.47 -14.75
C SER A 235 -3.44 4.06 -16.10
N ASP A 236 -2.60 4.90 -16.70
CA ASP A 236 -2.83 5.39 -18.06
C ASP A 236 -2.57 4.25 -19.06
N ILE A 237 -3.53 4.03 -19.95
CA ILE A 237 -3.49 2.94 -20.94
C ILE A 237 -3.83 3.47 -22.34
N ALA A 238 -3.45 2.73 -23.37
CA ALA A 238 -3.91 2.97 -24.74
C ALA A 238 -4.47 1.68 -25.35
N PHE A 239 -5.65 1.78 -25.97
CA PHE A 239 -6.20 0.71 -26.80
C PHE A 239 -5.76 0.91 -28.25
N ASP A 240 -4.57 0.45 -28.57
CA ASP A 240 -3.92 0.60 -29.88
C ASP A 240 -3.36 -0.71 -30.45
N GLY A 241 -3.69 -1.84 -29.81
CA GLY A 241 -3.26 -3.16 -30.24
C GLY A 241 -2.00 -3.66 -29.56
N GLY A 242 -1.50 -2.96 -28.53
CA GLY A 242 -0.39 -3.44 -27.70
C GLY A 242 -0.74 -4.65 -26.83
N HIS A 243 0.30 -5.21 -26.20
CA HIS A 243 0.27 -6.44 -25.41
C HIS A 243 0.91 -6.27 -24.03
N GLY A 244 0.94 -5.03 -23.51
CA GLY A 244 1.49 -4.70 -22.19
C GLY A 244 2.77 -3.87 -22.24
N GLU A 245 3.20 -3.41 -23.42
CA GLU A 245 4.37 -2.54 -23.55
C GLU A 245 4.13 -1.23 -22.79
N VAL A 246 5.18 -0.71 -22.18
CA VAL A 246 5.14 0.57 -21.46
C VAL A 246 5.94 1.61 -22.22
N THR A 247 5.34 2.77 -22.49
CA THR A 247 6.03 3.94 -23.05
C THR A 247 6.08 5.09 -22.04
N GLY A 248 7.01 6.02 -22.28
CA GLY A 248 7.16 7.21 -21.45
C GLY A 248 7.95 6.99 -20.16
N ILE A 249 8.80 5.96 -20.06
CA ILE A 249 9.76 5.74 -18.95
C ILE A 249 11.20 5.59 -19.45
N HIS A 250 12.20 6.04 -18.68
CA HIS A 250 13.64 6.02 -19.03
C HIS A 250 14.19 4.62 -19.32
N ASN A 251 13.77 3.64 -18.52
CA ASN A 251 14.12 2.23 -18.68
C ASN A 251 12.88 1.48 -19.16
N GLY A 252 12.56 1.55 -20.45
CA GLY A 252 11.49 0.77 -21.07
C GLY A 252 11.71 -0.73 -20.85
N SER A 253 11.38 -1.23 -19.67
CA SER A 253 11.39 -2.66 -19.34
C SER A 253 10.20 -3.27 -20.04
N THR A 254 10.37 -3.54 -21.33
CA THR A 254 9.67 -4.64 -21.97
C THR A 254 10.11 -5.90 -21.24
N THR A 255 9.33 -6.35 -20.27
CA THR A 255 9.17 -7.79 -20.08
C THR A 255 7.96 -8.14 -20.95
N PRO A 256 8.16 -8.65 -22.18
CA PRO A 256 7.04 -9.20 -22.92
C PRO A 256 6.40 -10.30 -22.07
N PRO A 257 5.07 -10.45 -22.02
CA PRO A 257 4.54 -11.76 -21.69
C PRO A 257 5.12 -12.73 -22.71
N THR A 258 5.67 -13.85 -22.26
CA THR A 258 6.19 -14.90 -23.13
C THR A 258 5.03 -15.53 -23.90
N SER A 259 4.53 -14.87 -24.95
CA SER A 259 3.66 -15.48 -25.94
C SER A 259 4.53 -15.99 -27.08
N GLN A 260 4.83 -17.28 -27.05
CA GLN A 260 5.38 -17.98 -28.21
C GLN A 260 4.42 -17.79 -29.41
N PRO A 261 4.90 -17.41 -30.60
CA PRO A 261 4.04 -17.35 -31.79
C PRO A 261 3.57 -18.76 -32.20
N PRO A 262 2.33 -18.94 -32.68
CA PRO A 262 1.94 -20.18 -33.31
C PRO A 262 2.60 -20.24 -34.70
N THR A 263 3.54 -21.15 -34.90
CA THR A 263 4.01 -21.48 -36.26
C THR A 263 2.90 -22.22 -36.98
N SER A 264 2.28 -21.55 -37.95
CA SER A 264 1.36 -22.16 -38.91
C SER A 264 2.15 -22.95 -39.95
N GLU A 265 2.10 -24.27 -39.87
CA GLU A 265 2.47 -25.16 -40.98
C GLU A 265 1.23 -26.03 -41.31
N PRO A 266 0.85 -26.20 -42.59
CA PRO A 266 -0.32 -26.98 -42.95
C PRO A 266 0.03 -28.48 -43.01
N PRO A 267 -0.65 -29.39 -42.29
CA PRO A 267 -0.45 -30.80 -42.50
C PRO A 267 -1.43 -31.33 -43.54
N THR A 268 -0.86 -31.96 -44.55
CA THR A 268 -1.50 -32.88 -45.49
C THR A 268 -2.07 -34.11 -44.75
N SER A 269 -3.16 -34.61 -45.31
CA SER A 269 -3.99 -35.73 -44.86
C SER A 269 -3.26 -37.07 -44.68
N GLN A 270 -3.54 -37.80 -43.58
CA GLN A 270 -3.73 -39.26 -43.58
C GLN A 270 -4.55 -39.76 -42.33
N PRO A 271 -5.28 -40.89 -42.43
CA PRO A 271 -6.34 -41.34 -41.49
C PRO A 271 -5.83 -42.28 -40.36
N PRO A 272 -6.68 -42.66 -39.36
CA PRO A 272 -6.29 -42.77 -37.95
C PRO A 272 -6.00 -44.19 -37.45
N THR A 273 -5.22 -44.33 -36.37
CA THR A 273 -5.33 -45.46 -35.43
C THR A 273 -4.79 -45.15 -34.03
N SER A 274 -5.54 -45.65 -33.04
CA SER A 274 -5.26 -45.84 -31.60
C SER A 274 -5.38 -44.64 -30.64
N GLN A 275 -6.42 -44.70 -29.79
CA GLN A 275 -6.61 -43.89 -28.58
C GLN A 275 -5.71 -44.39 -27.43
N PRO A 276 -5.13 -43.47 -26.64
CA PRO A 276 -4.77 -43.70 -25.24
C PRO A 276 -5.75 -42.96 -24.29
N PRO A 277 -5.80 -43.34 -22.99
CA PRO A 277 -6.96 -43.14 -22.14
C PRO A 277 -7.10 -41.71 -21.60
N THR A 278 -8.35 -41.33 -21.37
CA THR A 278 -8.81 -40.11 -20.71
C THR A 278 -8.44 -40.14 -19.23
N SER A 279 -7.54 -39.26 -18.78
CA SER A 279 -7.43 -38.90 -17.37
C SER A 279 -8.17 -37.59 -17.12
N THR A 280 -9.12 -37.63 -16.20
CA THR A 280 -9.86 -36.48 -15.69
C THR A 280 -8.90 -35.51 -14.97
N PRO A 281 -8.96 -34.19 -15.23
CA PRO A 281 -8.21 -33.21 -14.45
C PRO A 281 -8.72 -33.18 -13.01
N PRO A 282 -7.84 -33.07 -12.00
CA PRO A 282 -8.27 -32.92 -10.62
C PRO A 282 -8.83 -31.51 -10.40
N THR A 283 -10.07 -31.42 -9.94
CA THR A 283 -10.64 -30.20 -9.33
C THR A 283 -10.01 -30.00 -7.96
N SER A 284 -8.96 -29.17 -7.87
CA SER A 284 -8.52 -28.61 -6.58
C SER A 284 -9.36 -27.38 -6.27
N GLN A 285 -10.12 -27.41 -5.18
CA GLN A 285 -10.75 -26.21 -4.62
C GLN A 285 -9.67 -25.16 -4.29
N PRO A 286 -9.93 -23.86 -4.53
CA PRO A 286 -9.02 -22.79 -4.11
C PRO A 286 -8.85 -22.83 -2.59
N PRO A 287 -7.63 -22.64 -2.05
CA PRO A 287 -7.41 -22.64 -0.61
C PRO A 287 -8.09 -21.41 0.03
N THR A 288 -8.98 -21.64 1.00
CA THR A 288 -9.72 -20.60 1.75
C THR A 288 -9.00 -20.12 3.02
N SER A 289 -7.69 -20.30 3.14
CA SER A 289 -6.94 -19.76 4.28
C SER A 289 -5.58 -19.26 3.84
N MET A 290 -5.44 -17.94 3.77
CA MET A 290 -4.16 -17.26 3.66
C MET A 290 -3.34 -17.60 4.92
N PRO A 291 -2.09 -18.08 4.80
CA PRO A 291 -1.20 -18.24 5.96
C PRO A 291 -1.04 -16.89 6.68
N PRO A 292 -0.84 -16.85 8.00
CA PRO A 292 -0.39 -15.64 8.68
C PRO A 292 0.98 -15.27 8.09
N VAL A 293 1.08 -14.16 7.38
CA VAL A 293 2.34 -13.72 6.76
C VAL A 293 3.02 -12.66 7.62
N ASP A 294 4.36 -12.75 7.69
CA ASP A 294 5.33 -11.85 8.35
C ASP A 294 5.27 -10.36 7.93
N GLY A 295 4.18 -9.89 7.31
CA GLY A 295 3.95 -8.52 6.84
C GLY A 295 3.36 -7.57 7.89
N ALA A 296 3.51 -7.87 9.19
CA ALA A 296 2.99 -7.03 10.27
C ALA A 296 3.84 -5.76 10.48
N CYS A 297 5.16 -5.84 10.33
CA CYS A 297 6.04 -4.69 10.52
C CYS A 297 6.20 -3.95 9.20
N MET A 298 5.90 -2.67 9.19
CA MET A 298 6.19 -1.80 8.05
C MET A 298 6.96 -0.56 8.49
N ALA A 299 7.88 -0.11 7.64
CA ALA A 299 8.63 1.12 7.85
C ALA A 299 8.39 2.08 6.68
N MET A 300 8.14 3.35 7.00
CA MET A 300 7.94 4.42 6.04
C MET A 300 8.96 5.52 6.26
N TYR A 301 9.72 5.84 5.21
CA TYR A 301 10.80 6.81 5.26
C TYR A 301 10.34 8.15 4.69
N SER A 302 10.64 9.24 5.38
CA SER A 302 10.43 10.61 4.89
C SER A 302 11.61 11.52 5.21
N VAL A 303 12.08 12.31 4.24
CA VAL A 303 13.00 13.44 4.50
C VAL A 303 12.17 14.61 5.00
N THR A 304 12.44 15.08 6.21
CA THR A 304 11.67 16.15 6.86
C THR A 304 12.32 17.52 6.71
N ASN A 305 13.64 17.56 6.52
CA ASN A 305 14.39 18.79 6.30
C ASN A 305 15.70 18.51 5.56
N SER A 306 16.28 19.50 4.88
CA SER A 306 17.54 19.35 4.15
C SER A 306 18.37 20.63 4.09
N TRP A 307 19.69 20.48 4.00
CA TRP A 307 20.65 21.57 3.83
C TRP A 307 21.82 21.15 2.94
N SER A 308 22.71 22.10 2.61
CA SER A 308 23.90 21.79 1.83
C SER A 308 24.77 20.76 2.55
N GLY A 309 24.90 19.57 1.98
CA GLY A 309 25.72 18.48 2.51
C GLY A 309 25.04 17.57 3.54
N GLY A 310 23.74 17.73 3.81
CA GLY A 310 23.03 16.85 4.74
C GLY A 310 21.51 16.99 4.76
N PHE A 311 20.87 16.08 5.48
CA PHE A 311 19.42 16.09 5.64
C PHE A 311 18.98 15.48 6.98
N GLN A 312 17.72 15.73 7.32
CA GLN A 312 17.01 15.09 8.42
C GLN A 312 15.92 14.20 7.84
N ALA A 313 15.81 12.97 8.35
CA ALA A 313 14.75 12.05 8.01
C ALA A 313 14.03 11.52 9.25
N SER A 314 12.77 11.18 9.05
CA SER A 314 11.91 10.47 9.99
C SER A 314 11.50 9.16 9.36
N VAL A 315 11.51 8.09 10.15
CA VAL A 315 11.01 6.78 9.77
C VAL A 315 9.89 6.39 10.73
N GLU A 316 8.71 6.17 10.18
CA GLU A 316 7.56 5.64 10.91
C GLU A 316 7.56 4.12 10.83
N VAL A 317 7.40 3.46 11.97
CA VAL A 317 7.34 2.01 12.13
C VAL A 317 5.93 1.64 12.58
N MET A 318 5.23 0.82 11.80
CA MET A 318 3.82 0.50 12.00
C MET A 318 3.63 -0.99 12.21
N ASN A 319 2.61 -1.33 13.02
CA ASN A 319 2.15 -2.69 13.22
C ASN A 319 0.81 -2.92 12.51
N HIS A 320 0.84 -3.67 11.42
CA HIS A 320 -0.33 -4.13 10.66
C HIS A 320 -0.73 -5.57 10.98
N GLY A 321 -0.10 -6.18 12.00
CA GLY A 321 -0.49 -7.47 12.53
C GLY A 321 -1.63 -7.34 13.55
N THR A 322 -2.22 -8.47 13.91
CA THR A 322 -3.30 -8.54 14.90
C THR A 322 -2.82 -8.69 16.35
N THR A 323 -1.50 -8.73 16.56
CA THR A 323 -0.86 -8.87 17.87
C THR A 323 0.14 -7.73 18.12
N PRO A 324 0.27 -7.23 19.37
CA PRO A 324 1.28 -6.23 19.70
C PRO A 324 2.70 -6.73 19.39
N SER A 325 3.56 -5.86 18.85
CA SER A 325 5.00 -6.11 18.79
C SER A 325 5.63 -5.93 20.18
N SER A 326 6.77 -6.56 20.43
CA SER A 326 7.64 -6.24 21.58
C SER A 326 8.97 -5.65 21.14
N HIS A 327 9.43 -6.05 19.95
CA HIS A 327 10.61 -5.51 19.30
C HIS A 327 10.33 -5.24 17.84
N TRP A 328 11.01 -4.22 17.31
CA TRP A 328 11.02 -3.93 15.88
C TRP A 328 12.44 -3.62 15.43
N THR A 329 12.74 -4.00 14.19
CA THR A 329 13.98 -3.68 13.51
C THR A 329 13.67 -3.18 12.11
N VAL A 330 14.20 -2.00 11.77
CA VAL A 330 14.11 -1.43 10.42
C VAL A 330 15.47 -1.48 9.76
N THR A 331 15.55 -2.04 8.56
CA THR A 331 16.80 -2.19 7.81
C THR A 331 16.68 -1.56 6.44
N TRP A 332 17.71 -0.82 6.03
CA TRP A 332 17.82 -0.28 4.68
C TRP A 332 19.28 -0.07 4.30
N LYS A 333 19.56 0.08 3.02
CA LYS A 333 20.85 0.54 2.53
C LYS A 333 20.79 2.07 2.41
N PRO A 334 21.60 2.87 3.12
CA PRO A 334 21.67 4.30 2.88
C PRO A 334 22.00 4.61 1.41
N GLY A 335 21.49 5.72 0.89
CA GLY A 335 21.81 6.19 -0.45
C GLY A 335 23.31 6.47 -0.63
N ASP A 336 23.77 6.51 -1.87
CA ASP A 336 25.21 6.61 -2.16
C ASP A 336 25.82 7.92 -1.64
N GLY A 337 26.91 7.80 -0.88
CA GLY A 337 27.57 8.95 -0.25
C GLY A 337 26.87 9.45 1.02
N THR A 338 25.82 8.77 1.49
CA THR A 338 25.15 9.09 2.76
C THR A 338 25.75 8.34 3.94
N GLN A 339 26.06 9.08 5.00
CA GLN A 339 26.33 8.55 6.32
C GLN A 339 25.39 9.14 7.37
N ILE A 340 24.72 8.28 8.13
CA ILE A 340 23.93 8.67 9.29
C ILE A 340 24.87 9.25 10.35
N SER A 341 24.64 10.49 10.75
CA SER A 341 25.48 11.25 11.68
C SER A 341 24.95 11.27 13.11
N SER A 342 23.63 11.29 13.28
CA SER A 342 22.98 11.15 14.58
C SER A 342 21.61 10.49 14.41
N LEU A 343 21.16 9.75 15.42
CA LEU A 343 19.86 9.07 15.44
C LEU A 343 19.24 9.18 16.83
N TRP A 344 17.92 9.32 16.89
CA TRP A 344 17.13 9.32 18.13
C TRP A 344 15.94 8.35 18.02
N ASN A 345 15.37 7.99 19.17
CA ASN A 345 14.26 7.03 19.29
C ASN A 345 14.55 5.63 18.71
N GLY A 346 15.82 5.23 18.62
CA GLY A 346 16.22 3.90 18.19
C GLY A 346 17.70 3.64 18.47
N VAL A 347 18.15 2.42 18.16
CA VAL A 347 19.54 1.98 18.32
C VAL A 347 20.07 1.57 16.94
N LEU A 348 20.98 2.39 16.39
CA LEU A 348 21.58 2.16 15.08
C LEU A 348 22.73 1.15 15.15
N THR A 349 22.73 0.20 14.23
CA THR A 349 23.88 -0.61 13.86
C THR A 349 24.12 -0.47 12.35
N THR A 350 25.39 -0.42 11.95
CA THR A 350 25.77 -0.34 10.54
C THR A 350 26.71 -1.49 10.20
N SER A 351 26.35 -2.30 9.21
CA SER A 351 27.15 -3.44 8.76
C SER A 351 26.95 -3.69 7.27
N GLY A 352 28.02 -4.01 6.54
CA GLY A 352 27.94 -4.33 5.10
C GLY A 352 27.36 -3.22 4.22
N GLY A 353 27.39 -1.96 4.68
CA GLY A 353 26.76 -0.83 3.99
C GLY A 353 25.25 -0.70 4.21
N ASN A 354 24.65 -1.50 5.10
CA ASN A 354 23.27 -1.34 5.55
C ASN A 354 23.22 -0.63 6.91
N ALA A 355 22.17 0.16 7.10
CA ALA A 355 21.74 0.69 8.38
C ALA A 355 20.61 -0.18 8.92
N SER A 356 20.71 -0.59 10.18
CA SER A 356 19.68 -1.34 10.89
C SER A 356 19.39 -0.66 12.22
N VAL A 357 18.14 -0.26 12.44
CA VAL A 357 17.69 0.46 13.63
C VAL A 357 16.72 -0.42 14.38
N ALA A 358 17.10 -0.80 15.59
CA ALA A 358 16.21 -1.47 16.53
C ALA A 358 15.52 -0.45 17.45
N ASN A 359 14.41 -0.86 18.07
CA ASN A 359 13.69 -0.03 19.02
C ASN A 359 14.57 0.45 20.19
N ALA A 360 14.30 1.66 20.67
CA ALA A 360 14.77 2.10 21.98
C ALA A 360 13.99 1.36 23.10
N ALA A 361 14.51 1.42 24.33
CA ALA A 361 13.94 0.69 25.46
C ALA A 361 12.47 1.03 25.77
N TYR A 362 11.99 2.20 25.34
CA TYR A 362 10.65 2.71 25.66
C TYR A 362 9.64 2.64 24.50
N ASN A 363 10.06 2.28 23.28
CA ASN A 363 9.20 2.34 22.10
C ASN A 363 9.15 1.03 21.30
N GLY A 364 9.53 -0.11 21.90
CA GLY A 364 9.46 -1.43 21.25
C GLY A 364 8.06 -1.99 21.08
N THR A 365 7.17 -1.68 22.03
CA THR A 365 5.78 -2.15 21.99
C THR A 365 4.95 -1.27 21.07
N ILE A 366 4.46 -1.86 19.98
CA ILE A 366 3.51 -1.25 19.05
C ILE A 366 2.27 -2.13 19.06
N ALA A 367 1.14 -1.62 19.55
CA ALA A 367 -0.14 -2.32 19.48
C ALA A 367 -0.56 -2.58 18.02
N PRO A 368 -1.48 -3.52 17.74
CA PRO A 368 -2.13 -3.62 16.44
C PRO A 368 -2.62 -2.25 15.97
N ASP A 369 -2.34 -1.93 14.70
CA ASP A 369 -2.59 -0.65 14.03
C ASP A 369 -1.89 0.57 14.64
N GLY A 370 -1.02 0.34 15.61
CA GLY A 370 -0.18 1.37 16.22
C GLY A 370 1.04 1.70 15.35
N ASN A 371 1.69 2.80 15.70
CA ASN A 371 2.97 3.19 15.13
C ASN A 371 3.90 3.80 16.18
N THR A 372 5.17 3.92 15.81
CA THR A 372 6.18 4.72 16.49
C THR A 372 7.07 5.37 15.44
N THR A 373 7.86 6.36 15.82
CA THR A 373 8.82 7.00 14.92
C THR A 373 10.22 6.99 15.49
N PHE A 374 11.20 6.85 14.59
CA PHE A 374 12.57 7.25 14.85
C PHE A 374 13.04 8.26 13.82
N GLY A 375 14.06 9.03 14.16
CA GLY A 375 14.58 10.03 13.24
C GLY A 375 16.09 10.09 13.28
N PHE A 376 16.68 10.63 12.23
CA PHE A 376 18.12 10.75 12.11
C PHE A 376 18.52 11.95 11.26
N THR A 377 19.74 12.42 11.47
CA THR A 377 20.43 13.30 10.53
C THR A 377 21.47 12.50 9.77
N ALA A 378 21.73 12.89 8.53
CA ALA A 378 22.78 12.30 7.74
C ALA A 378 23.57 13.35 6.96
N ASN A 379 24.86 13.10 6.81
CA ASN A 379 25.72 13.82 5.88
C ASN A 379 25.61 13.13 4.52
N SER A 380 25.54 13.88 3.44
CA SER A 380 25.56 13.33 2.08
C SER A 380 26.35 14.19 1.12
N SER A 381 27.39 13.58 0.51
CA SER A 381 28.21 14.21 -0.53
C SER A 381 27.48 14.32 -1.87
N SER A 382 26.38 13.58 -2.04
CA SER A 382 25.63 13.44 -3.29
C SER A 382 24.30 14.22 -3.29
N GLY A 383 24.02 14.99 -2.22
CA GLY A 383 22.72 15.63 -1.98
C GLY A 383 21.75 14.74 -1.19
N ILE A 384 20.45 15.07 -1.17
CA ILE A 384 19.46 14.23 -0.47
C ILE A 384 19.39 12.86 -1.16
N THR A 385 19.92 11.81 -0.53
CA THR A 385 19.82 10.44 -1.04
C THR A 385 19.02 9.58 -0.07
N LEU A 386 17.90 9.10 -0.55
CA LEU A 386 16.99 8.20 0.14
C LEU A 386 17.55 6.78 0.15
N PRO A 387 16.93 5.81 0.86
CA PRO A 387 17.39 4.44 0.85
C PRO A 387 17.62 3.88 -0.56
N ASN A 388 18.77 3.22 -0.75
CA ASN A 388 19.05 2.41 -1.92
C ASN A 388 18.19 1.15 -1.88
N GLY A 389 17.17 1.07 -2.72
CA GLY A 389 16.23 -0.05 -2.74
C GLY A 389 15.12 0.11 -1.69
N SER A 390 14.63 -1.00 -1.15
CA SER A 390 13.55 -1.00 -0.17
C SER A 390 14.04 -0.75 1.26
N ILE A 391 13.14 -0.18 2.07
CA ILE A 391 13.24 -0.22 3.53
C ILE A 391 12.42 -1.42 4.02
N THR A 392 13.02 -2.25 4.86
CA THR A 392 12.37 -3.45 5.41
C THR A 392 12.19 -3.30 6.91
N CYS A 393 11.18 -3.98 7.44
CA CYS A 393 10.78 -3.92 8.84
C CYS A 393 10.46 -5.34 9.30
N THR A 394 10.93 -5.71 10.49
CA THR A 394 10.58 -6.99 11.11
C THR A 394 10.20 -6.80 12.58
N PHE A 395 9.26 -7.61 13.06
CA PHE A 395 8.98 -7.77 14.49
C PHE A 395 9.62 -9.06 15.01
N SER A 396 9.93 -9.08 16.31
CA SER A 396 10.45 -10.26 17.02
C SER A 396 10.00 -10.34 18.46
#